data_AF-A0A1B6GNR1-F1
#
_entry.id   AF-A0A1B6GNR1-F1
#
_cell.length_a   1.000
_cell.length_b   1.000
_cell.length_c   1.000
_cell.angle_alpha   90.00
_cell.angle_beta   90.00
_cell.angle_gamma   90.00
#
_symmetry.space_group_name_H-M   'P 1'
#
loop_
_entity.id
_entity.type
_entity.pdbx_description
1 polymer ?
#
loop_
_entity_poly.entity_id
_entity_poly.type
_entity_poly.pdbx_seq_one_letter_code
_entity_poly.pdbx_strand_id
1 'polypeptide(L)'
;SLSITNDAVEVALLQQELLWLLYDCGHLAQFPIAIGNLADLEEISPTPGRPPCSSLFQEAIMSARKHYNNQHVYPYTYQAGYFYRHNMYKEAFESWANASDVIRLYNYSRD
;
A
#
# COMPACT_ATOMS: atom_id res chain seq x y z
N SER A 1 6.62 9.13 -13.25
CA SER A 1 6.92 8.65 -14.61
C SER A 1 7.19 9.79 -15.58
N LEU A 2 8.36 9.73 -16.20
CA LEU A 2 8.78 10.53 -17.37
C LEU A 2 8.45 9.80 -18.68
N SER A 3 8.52 8.46 -18.67
CA SER A 3 8.13 7.58 -19.76
C SER A 3 7.57 6.26 -19.20
N ILE A 4 7.06 5.39 -20.07
CA ILE A 4 6.55 4.05 -19.68
C ILE A 4 7.60 3.26 -18.86
N THR A 5 8.89 3.47 -19.12
CA THR A 5 9.99 2.72 -18.51
C THR A 5 10.89 3.55 -17.60
N ASN A 6 10.60 4.85 -17.44
CA ASN A 6 11.49 5.76 -16.70
C ASN A 6 10.69 6.62 -15.72
N ASP A 7 11.16 6.65 -14.48
CA ASP A 7 10.69 7.54 -13.44
C ASP A 7 11.68 8.67 -13.15
N ALA A 8 11.16 9.80 -12.69
CA ALA A 8 11.96 10.89 -12.15
C ALA A 8 12.27 10.57 -10.69
N VAL A 9 13.53 10.25 -10.41
CA VAL A 9 13.98 9.82 -9.07
C VAL A 9 13.74 10.92 -8.04
N GLU A 10 13.96 12.18 -8.42
CA GLU A 10 13.76 13.36 -7.57
C GLU A 10 12.31 13.50 -7.12
N VAL A 11 11.35 13.15 -7.99
CA VAL A 11 9.91 13.19 -7.67
C VAL A 11 9.55 12.06 -6.71
N ALA A 12 10.10 10.86 -6.91
CA ALA A 12 9.87 9.72 -6.02
C ALA A 12 10.44 10.00 -4.61
N LEU A 13 11.65 10.55 -4.52
CA LEU A 13 12.27 10.94 -3.24
C LEU A 13 11.46 12.03 -2.54
N LEU A 14 11.07 13.09 -3.24
CA LEU A 14 10.24 14.15 -2.68
C LEU A 14 8.90 13.59 -2.17
N GLN A 15 8.28 12.68 -2.92
CA GLN A 15 7.04 12.04 -2.52
C GLN A 15 7.21 11.20 -1.25
N GLN A 16 8.30 10.42 -1.16
CA GLN A 16 8.63 9.60 -0.01
C GLN A 16 8.85 10.45 1.24
N GLU A 17 9.63 11.54 1.14
CA GLU A 17 9.88 12.47 2.25
C GLU A 17 8.59 13.14 2.75
N LEU A 18 7.72 13.60 1.82
CA LEU A 18 6.45 14.22 2.19
C LEU A 18 5.47 13.22 2.81
N LEU A 19 5.41 11.98 2.32
CA LEU A 19 4.59 10.94 2.92
C LEU A 19 5.09 10.57 4.32
N TRP A 20 6.40 10.53 4.54
CA TRP A 20 6.96 10.37 5.88
C TRP A 20 6.62 11.51 6.82
N LEU A 21 6.70 12.76 6.36
CA LEU A 21 6.28 13.91 7.15
C LEU A 21 4.81 13.81 7.57
N LEU A 22 3.92 13.45 6.64
CA LEU A 22 2.50 13.25 6.92
C LEU A 22 2.25 12.06 7.86
N TYR A 23 3.05 11.00 7.72
CA TYR A 23 3.00 9.83 8.60
C TYR A 23 3.35 10.22 10.04
N ASP A 24 4.45 10.94 10.22
CA ASP A 24 4.95 11.37 11.54
C ASP A 24 3.98 12.34 12.23
N CYS A 25 3.31 13.19 11.45
CA CYS A 25 2.23 14.06 11.94
C CYS A 25 0.91 13.33 12.22
N GLY A 26 0.84 12.02 11.99
CA GLY A 26 -0.36 11.19 12.17
C GLY A 26 -1.45 11.41 11.13
N HIS A 27 -1.17 12.17 10.06
CA HIS A 27 -2.16 12.50 9.02
C HIS A 27 -2.48 11.32 8.10
N LEU A 28 -1.60 10.31 8.02
CA LEU A 28 -1.85 9.11 7.24
C LEU A 28 -2.67 8.03 7.98
N ALA A 29 -2.94 8.19 9.28
CA ALA A 29 -3.58 7.15 10.10
C ALA A 29 -4.94 6.66 9.54
N GLN A 30 -5.68 7.54 8.87
CA GLN A 30 -6.95 7.25 8.21
C GLN A 30 -6.83 7.24 6.68
N PHE A 31 -5.63 7.13 6.11
CA PHE A 31 -5.43 7.13 4.67
C PHE A 31 -4.73 5.85 4.20
N PRO A 32 -5.45 4.70 4.12
CA PRO A 32 -4.88 3.40 3.77
C PRO A 32 -4.07 3.39 2.47
N ILE A 33 -4.55 4.09 1.45
CA ILE A 33 -3.89 4.12 0.13
C ILE A 33 -2.57 4.88 0.19
N ALA A 34 -2.50 5.98 0.94
CA ALA A 34 -1.26 6.75 1.11
C ALA A 34 -0.21 5.95 1.90
N ILE A 35 -0.62 5.18 2.92
CA ILE A 35 0.27 4.25 3.61
C ILE A 35 0.79 3.17 2.65
N GLY A 36 -0.07 2.60 1.80
CA GLY A 36 0.34 1.62 0.78
C GLY A 36 1.33 2.19 -0.24
N ASN A 37 1.12 3.44 -0.67
CA ASN A 37 2.05 4.13 -1.57
C ASN A 37 3.42 4.40 -0.91
N LEU A 38 3.42 4.80 0.37
CA LEU A 38 4.66 4.92 1.14
C LEU A 38 5.38 3.56 1.24
N ALA A 39 4.63 2.48 1.43
CA ALA A 39 5.19 1.13 1.47
C ALA A 39 5.85 0.71 0.14
N ASP A 40 5.23 1.02 -1.01
CA ASP A 40 5.84 0.76 -2.33
C ASP A 40 7.13 1.56 -2.51
N LEU A 41 7.17 2.84 -2.10
CA LEU A 41 8.40 3.66 -2.17
C LEU A 41 9.51 3.11 -1.26
N GLU A 42 9.16 2.66 -0.05
CA GLU A 42 10.10 2.02 0.87
C GLU A 42 10.58 0.65 0.40
N GLU A 43 9.80 -0.08 -0.40
CA GLU A 43 10.26 -1.31 -1.05
C GLU A 43 11.34 -1.02 -2.10
N ILE A 44 11.16 0.07 -2.87
CA ILE A 44 12.10 0.47 -3.93
C ILE A 44 13.39 1.05 -3.33
N SER A 45 13.28 1.93 -2.35
CA SER A 45 14.41 2.59 -1.69
C SER A 45 14.14 2.76 -0.19
N PRO A 46 14.56 1.79 0.64
CA PRO A 46 14.31 1.85 2.08
C PRO A 46 15.02 3.03 2.74
N THR A 47 14.30 3.76 3.59
CA THR A 47 14.86 4.87 4.38
C THR A 47 15.46 4.33 5.69
N PRO A 48 16.74 4.59 6.01
CA PRO A 48 17.35 4.13 7.25
C PRO A 48 16.60 4.62 8.50
N GLY A 49 16.30 3.69 9.42
CA GLY A 49 15.58 3.98 10.66
C GLY A 49 14.06 4.03 10.55
N ARG A 50 13.50 3.87 9.34
CA ARG A 50 12.06 3.73 9.13
C ARG A 50 11.61 2.26 9.25
N PRO A 51 10.32 2.00 9.54
CA PRO A 51 9.80 0.63 9.58
C PRO A 51 9.88 -0.05 8.21
N PRO A 52 9.96 -1.40 8.17
CA PRO A 52 10.00 -2.12 6.90
C PRO A 52 8.68 -1.94 6.12
N CYS A 53 8.76 -1.91 4.79
CA CYS A 53 7.60 -1.75 3.90
C CYS A 53 6.47 -2.76 4.18
N SER A 54 6.81 -4.00 4.54
CA SER A 54 5.84 -5.04 4.95
C SER A 54 4.95 -4.62 6.12
N SER A 55 5.49 -3.86 7.09
CA SER A 55 4.72 -3.33 8.21
C SER A 55 3.77 -2.22 7.78
N LEU A 56 4.17 -1.38 6.82
CA LEU A 56 3.32 -0.33 6.26
C LEU A 56 2.16 -0.93 5.44
N PHE A 57 2.40 -1.96 4.62
CA PHE A 57 1.32 -2.68 3.93
C PHE A 57 0.30 -3.26 4.92
N GLN A 58 0.78 -3.83 6.04
CA GLN A 58 -0.10 -4.32 7.09
C GLN A 58 -0.87 -3.19 7.78
N GLU A 59 -0.22 -2.05 8.04
CA GLU A 59 -0.84 -0.86 8.62
C GLU A 59 -1.94 -0.28 7.73
N ALA A 60 -1.74 -0.25 6.42
CA ALA A 60 -2.76 0.16 5.46
C ALA A 60 -4.04 -0.69 5.60
N ILE A 61 -3.90 -2.01 5.73
CA ILE A 61 -5.02 -2.93 5.95
C ILE A 61 -5.69 -2.67 7.30
N MET A 62 -4.91 -2.46 8.36
CA MET A 62 -5.45 -2.13 9.69
C MET A 62 -6.23 -0.82 9.68
N SER A 63 -5.73 0.21 8.98
CA SER A 63 -6.42 1.49 8.82
C SER A 63 -7.76 1.30 8.09
N ALA A 64 -7.78 0.53 7.00
CA ALA A 64 -9.01 0.21 6.27
C ALA A 64 -10.04 -0.53 7.14
N ARG A 65 -9.60 -1.52 7.94
CA ARG A 65 -10.47 -2.25 8.86
C ARG A 65 -11.04 -1.34 9.94
N LYS A 66 -10.20 -0.51 10.55
CA LYS A 66 -10.54 0.33 11.70
C LYS A 66 -11.44 1.50 11.33
N HIS A 67 -11.14 2.19 10.23
CA HIS A 67 -11.78 3.47 9.88
C HIS A 67 -12.82 3.35 8.78
N TYR A 68 -12.78 2.26 7.99
CA TYR A 68 -13.61 2.09 6.80
C TYR A 68 -14.34 0.75 6.79
N ASN A 69 -14.54 0.12 7.95
CA ASN A 69 -15.28 -1.16 8.06
C ASN A 69 -14.80 -2.24 7.08
N ASN A 70 -13.49 -2.25 6.79
CA ASN A 70 -12.85 -3.18 5.85
C ASN A 70 -13.42 -3.13 4.41
N GLN A 71 -13.83 -1.94 3.96
CA GLN A 71 -14.44 -1.73 2.63
C GLN A 71 -13.46 -1.33 1.53
N HIS A 72 -12.16 -1.33 1.80
CA HIS A 72 -11.13 -0.99 0.80
C HIS A 72 -10.43 -2.25 0.29
N VAL A 73 -10.42 -2.42 -1.03
CA VAL A 73 -9.76 -3.54 -1.71
C VAL A 73 -8.26 -3.30 -1.88
N TYR A 74 -7.87 -2.07 -2.22
CA TYR A 74 -6.49 -1.73 -2.57
C TYR A 74 -5.41 -2.11 -1.54
N PRO A 75 -5.61 -1.93 -0.22
CA PRO A 75 -4.62 -2.32 0.77
C PRO A 75 -4.19 -3.79 0.66
N TYR A 76 -5.13 -4.69 0.35
CA TYR A 76 -4.85 -6.11 0.14
C TYR A 76 -4.14 -6.37 -1.19
N THR A 77 -4.49 -5.65 -2.25
CA THR A 77 -3.81 -5.82 -3.55
C THR A 77 -2.39 -5.28 -3.55
N TYR A 78 -2.11 -4.21 -2.79
CA TYR A 78 -0.76 -3.71 -2.55
C TYR A 78 0.10 -4.78 -1.86
N GLN A 79 -0.39 -5.33 -0.75
CA GLN A 79 0.28 -6.40 -0.02
C GLN A 79 0.49 -7.65 -0.88
N ALA A 80 -0.52 -8.05 -1.67
CA ALA A 80 -0.39 -9.17 -2.60
C ALA A 80 0.69 -8.92 -3.66
N GLY A 81 0.75 -7.71 -4.22
CA GLY A 81 1.77 -7.29 -5.17
C GLY A 81 3.19 -7.38 -4.59
N TYR A 82 3.37 -6.89 -3.36
CA TYR A 82 4.62 -7.03 -2.60
C TYR A 82 5.05 -8.51 -2.48
N PHE A 83 4.16 -9.37 -1.98
CA PHE A 83 4.47 -10.78 -1.80
C PHE A 83 4.78 -11.48 -3.13
N TYR A 84 4.04 -11.15 -4.18
CA TYR A 84 4.27 -11.70 -5.52
C TYR A 84 5.65 -11.33 -6.06
N ARG A 85 6.05 -10.05 -5.97
CA ARG A 85 7.40 -9.57 -6.38
C ARG A 85 8.53 -10.28 -5.62
N HIS A 86 8.26 -10.73 -4.39
CA HIS A 86 9.21 -11.44 -3.53
C HIS A 86 9.10 -12.97 -3.60
N ASN A 87 8.36 -13.54 -4.57
CA ASN A 87 8.13 -14.99 -4.72
C ASN A 87 7.43 -15.66 -3.51
N MET A 88 6.76 -14.88 -2.67
CA MET A 88 5.98 -15.36 -1.53
C MET A 88 4.55 -15.69 -1.99
N TYR A 89 4.44 -16.69 -2.87
CA TYR A 89 3.20 -16.95 -3.61
C TYR A 89 2.03 -17.34 -2.71
N LYS A 90 2.28 -18.06 -1.61
CA LYS A 90 1.24 -18.46 -0.67
C LYS A 90 0.60 -17.23 -0.04
N GLU A 91 1.41 -16.31 0.43
CA GLU A 91 1.02 -15.06 1.06
C GLU A 91 0.36 -14.10 0.05
N ALA A 92 0.85 -14.10 -1.19
CA ALA A 92 0.22 -13.37 -2.29
C ALA A 92 -1.22 -13.88 -2.56
N PHE A 93 -1.40 -15.20 -2.66
CA PHE A 93 -2.73 -15.81 -2.84
C PHE A 93 -3.65 -15.55 -1.64
N GLU A 94 -3.13 -15.63 -0.42
CA GLU A 94 -3.90 -15.28 0.78
C GLU A 94 -4.35 -13.81 0.76
N SER A 95 -3.47 -12.90 0.35
CA SER A 95 -3.79 -11.48 0.24
C SER A 95 -4.82 -11.19 -0.85
N TRP A 96 -4.72 -11.84 -2.02
CA TRP A 96 -5.75 -11.74 -3.07
C TRP A 96 -7.08 -12.38 -2.67
N ALA A 97 -7.07 -13.46 -1.88
CA ALA A 97 -8.29 -14.03 -1.31
C ALA A 97 -8.96 -13.02 -0.36
N ASN A 98 -8.19 -12.36 0.51
CA ASN A 98 -8.70 -11.30 1.38
C ASN A 98 -9.27 -10.11 0.60
N ALA A 99 -8.62 -9.70 -0.50
CA ALA A 99 -9.16 -8.69 -1.41
C ALA A 99 -10.51 -9.12 -2.01
N SER A 100 -10.62 -10.40 -2.38
CA SER A 100 -11.84 -10.99 -2.94
C SER A 100 -12.98 -11.04 -1.92
N ASP A 101 -12.67 -11.28 -0.64
CA ASP A 101 -13.62 -11.23 0.47
C ASP A 101 -14.19 -9.84 0.73
N VAL A 102 -13.45 -8.78 0.39
CA VAL A 102 -13.97 -7.41 0.42
C VAL A 102 -14.87 -7.15 -0.78
N ILE A 103 -14.39 -7.42 -2.00
CA ILE A 103 -15.14 -7.06 -3.21
C ILE A 103 -16.44 -7.87 -3.36
N ARG A 104 -16.53 -9.09 -2.81
CA ARG A 104 -17.78 -9.90 -2.84
C ARG A 104 -18.96 -9.23 -2.11
N LEU A 105 -18.71 -8.21 -1.29
CA LEU A 105 -19.75 -7.45 -0.60
C LEU A 105 -20.35 -6.35 -1.48
N TYR A 106 -19.77 -6.10 -2.66
CA TYR A 106 -20.20 -5.07 -3.59
C TYR A 106 -20.97 -5.67 -4.75
N ASN A 107 -21.90 -4.87 -5.30
CA ASN A 107 -22.49 -5.14 -6.60
C ASN A 107 -21.66 -4.42 -7.66
N TYR A 108 -21.29 -5.16 -8.71
CA TYR A 108 -20.60 -4.57 -9.84
C TYR A 108 -21.50 -3.55 -10.56
N SER A 109 -21.01 -2.33 -10.71
CA SER A 109 -21.60 -1.26 -11.53
C SER A 109 -20.69 -0.94 -12.72
N ARG A 110 -21.21 -0.19 -13.69
CA ARG A 110 -20.50 0.12 -14.94
C ARG A 110 -19.47 1.26 -14.79
N ASP A 111 -19.58 2.06 -13.74
CA ASP A 111 -18.66 3.15 -13.40
C ASP A 111 -17.39 2.61 -12.72
#